data_AF-A0A1I0Y4M7-F1
#
_entry.id   AF-A0A1I0Y4M7-F1
#
_cell.length_a   1.000
_cell.length_b   1.000
_cell.length_c   1.000
_cell.angle_alpha   90.00
_cell.angle_beta   90.00
_cell.angle_gamma   90.00
#
_symmetry.space_group_name_H-M   'P 1'
#
loop_
_entity.id
_entity.type
_entity.pdbx_description
1 polymer ?
#
loop_
_entity_poly.entity_id
_entity_poly.type
_entity_poly.pdbx_seq_one_letter_code
_entity_poly.pdbx_strand_id
1 'polypeptide(L)'
;MVEKNKDYVLDIVSLGYEGEGVAKIDNFPIFIQGALIGEKVKIKIVKVNKNFAFGKLIEIIEESEHRREAVCPIYKRCGGCSLQHLSYEKQLEFKRDRVKDCLSKIGRINDVTVLDTLGMNDNPYRYRNKVQLPVGERNGEIQVGFYAPRSHDIISMESCNIQHEEADKVVELVKHWMKNNNIKAYDEKDHNDKRDKADLKNRVRHIMVRKGYKTKEIMVVIVTASKDLNGKEELIALLRNNITGIKSIIQNINPKNTNVVLGEECITLWGSDNIKDYIGEFHFNISPLSFFQVNPDQTEVLYKKALEYAGLTGNEVVFDAYCGTGTISLFLSKNAKKVYGVEIVAPAIENAKINAVENGVDNAEFIVGEAEKVIPYMIDKGVYADVVVVDPPRKGCGKELLEAIGKMSPKRVVYVSCDPSTLARDLCVLRDLGYSIDEVQPVDMFPHSSHVETVVLLSHKKADTHINVNVEFGNGDGKIPVGKIAEKAEEYKPSERVTYKMIQEYVEGKYGFKVHTAYIAEVKRDLGLRMYDAPNSVEELKNSRNHPTPEKVEAIKDALKYFALI
;
A
#
# COMPACT_ATOMS: atom_id res chain seq x y z
N MET A 1 -28.93 5.95 -28.36
CA MET A 1 -28.82 6.41 -26.95
C MET A 1 -29.23 5.28 -26.04
N VAL A 2 -28.50 5.02 -24.95
CA VAL A 2 -28.82 3.92 -24.02
C VAL A 2 -30.04 4.30 -23.18
N GLU A 3 -31.07 3.46 -23.22
CA GLU A 3 -32.36 3.70 -22.55
C GLU A 3 -32.54 2.81 -21.30
N LYS A 4 -33.06 3.39 -20.22
CA LYS A 4 -33.39 2.66 -18.98
C LYS A 4 -34.54 1.68 -19.23
N ASN A 5 -34.49 0.52 -18.55
CA ASN A 5 -35.44 -0.60 -18.62
C ASN A 5 -35.50 -1.35 -19.97
N LYS A 6 -34.63 -1.02 -20.91
CA LYS A 6 -34.52 -1.71 -22.19
C LYS A 6 -33.51 -2.85 -22.12
N ASP A 7 -33.79 -3.90 -22.89
CA ASP A 7 -32.94 -5.07 -22.99
C ASP A 7 -31.97 -4.92 -24.18
N TYR A 8 -30.73 -5.38 -24.00
CA TYR A 8 -29.69 -5.40 -25.02
C TYR A 8 -28.94 -6.72 -24.98
N VAL A 9 -28.45 -7.18 -26.13
CA VAL A 9 -27.50 -8.29 -26.24
C VAL A 9 -26.14 -7.69 -26.57
N LEU A 10 -25.15 -7.93 -25.71
CA LEU A 10 -23.83 -7.30 -25.80
C LEU A 10 -22.72 -8.29 -25.50
N ASP A 11 -21.58 -8.08 -26.15
CA ASP A 11 -20.32 -8.75 -25.82
C ASP A 11 -19.60 -8.02 -24.68
N ILE A 12 -19.04 -8.79 -23.74
CA ILE A 12 -18.23 -8.27 -22.65
C ILE A 12 -16.78 -8.15 -23.10
N VAL A 13 -16.26 -6.92 -23.06
CA VAL A 13 -14.94 -6.59 -23.64
C VAL A 13 -13.86 -6.35 -22.60
N SER A 14 -14.22 -6.05 -21.35
CA SER A 14 -13.27 -5.85 -20.24
C SER A 14 -13.95 -6.07 -18.89
N LEU A 15 -13.18 -6.04 -17.80
CA LEU A 15 -13.70 -6.00 -16.43
C LEU A 15 -13.50 -4.62 -15.80
N GLY A 16 -14.42 -4.26 -14.91
CA GLY A 16 -14.37 -3.08 -14.06
C GLY A 16 -13.60 -3.32 -12.77
N TYR A 17 -13.52 -2.29 -11.93
CA TYR A 17 -12.70 -2.28 -10.72
C TYR A 17 -13.15 -3.32 -9.67
N GLU A 18 -14.46 -3.58 -9.55
CA GLU A 18 -15.02 -4.55 -8.59
C GLU A 18 -15.14 -5.96 -9.19
N GLY A 19 -14.73 -6.15 -10.46
CA GLY A 19 -14.88 -7.39 -11.21
C GLY A 19 -16.16 -7.48 -12.03
N GLU A 20 -16.88 -6.37 -12.21
CA GLU A 20 -18.06 -6.30 -13.07
C GLU A 20 -17.68 -6.34 -14.56
N GLY A 21 -18.44 -7.06 -15.39
CA GLY A 21 -18.26 -7.05 -16.83
C GLY A 21 -18.54 -5.67 -17.42
N VAL A 22 -17.77 -5.26 -18.41
CA VAL A 22 -17.94 -4.00 -19.12
C VAL A 22 -18.24 -4.28 -20.58
N ALA A 23 -19.40 -3.80 -21.03
CA ALA A 23 -19.78 -3.72 -22.43
C ALA A 23 -19.80 -2.26 -22.89
N LYS A 24 -19.83 -2.03 -24.21
CA LYS A 24 -19.93 -0.68 -24.79
C LYS A 24 -21.00 -0.64 -25.87
N ILE A 25 -21.81 0.42 -25.85
CA ILE A 25 -22.71 0.80 -26.97
C ILE A 25 -22.26 2.17 -27.45
N ASP A 26 -21.79 2.31 -28.69
CA ASP A 26 -21.28 3.58 -29.23
C ASP A 26 -20.24 4.26 -28.30
N ASN A 27 -19.27 3.49 -27.80
CA ASN A 27 -18.28 3.89 -26.78
C ASN A 27 -18.82 4.28 -25.39
N PHE A 28 -20.13 4.17 -25.15
CA PHE A 28 -20.74 4.39 -23.85
C PHE A 28 -20.62 3.13 -22.96
N PRO A 29 -19.88 3.17 -21.85
CA PRO A 29 -19.61 1.99 -21.02
C PRO A 29 -20.82 1.58 -20.18
N ILE A 30 -21.04 0.27 -20.09
CA ILE A 30 -22.12 -0.35 -19.33
C ILE A 30 -21.53 -1.41 -18.41
N PHE A 31 -21.72 -1.23 -17.11
CA PHE A 31 -21.22 -2.10 -16.05
C PHE A 31 -22.27 -3.17 -15.69
N ILE A 32 -21.88 -4.44 -15.72
CA ILE A 32 -22.76 -5.60 -15.64
C ILE A 32 -22.20 -6.59 -14.61
N GLN A 33 -22.80 -6.61 -13.43
CA GLN A 33 -22.35 -7.48 -12.35
C GLN A 33 -22.56 -8.97 -12.70
N GLY A 34 -21.53 -9.78 -12.50
CA GLY A 34 -21.56 -11.23 -12.73
C GLY A 34 -21.31 -11.68 -14.17
N ALA A 35 -21.05 -10.75 -15.10
CA ALA A 35 -20.65 -11.04 -16.48
C ALA A 35 -19.12 -11.01 -16.63
N LEU A 36 -18.58 -11.84 -17.51
CA LEU A 36 -17.14 -12.06 -17.71
C LEU A 36 -16.69 -11.75 -19.13
N ILE A 37 -15.40 -11.47 -19.30
CA ILE A 37 -14.79 -11.28 -20.63
C ILE A 37 -14.96 -12.56 -21.46
N GLY A 38 -15.27 -12.37 -22.75
CA GLY A 38 -15.53 -13.45 -23.70
C GLY A 38 -16.98 -13.92 -23.71
N GLU A 39 -17.86 -13.35 -22.87
CA GLU A 39 -19.27 -13.68 -22.87
C GLU A 39 -20.09 -12.79 -23.77
N LYS A 40 -21.16 -13.38 -24.32
CA LYS A 40 -22.28 -12.67 -24.91
C LYS A 40 -23.48 -12.77 -24.00
N VAL A 41 -24.01 -11.64 -23.56
CA VAL A 41 -25.03 -11.60 -22.52
C VAL A 41 -26.23 -10.75 -22.93
N LYS A 42 -27.42 -11.18 -22.49
CA LYS A 42 -28.62 -10.36 -22.48
C LYS A 42 -28.69 -9.61 -21.16
N ILE A 43 -28.79 -8.29 -21.23
CA ILE A 43 -28.86 -7.41 -20.07
C ILE A 43 -30.10 -6.53 -20.11
N LYS A 44 -30.54 -6.06 -18.94
CA LYS A 44 -31.53 -4.99 -18.78
C LYS A 44 -30.90 -3.77 -18.15
N ILE A 45 -31.00 -2.61 -18.78
CA ILE A 45 -30.43 -1.37 -18.22
C ILE A 45 -31.24 -0.94 -17.00
N VAL A 46 -30.60 -0.87 -15.83
CA VAL A 46 -31.25 -0.50 -14.56
C VAL A 46 -31.02 0.95 -14.17
N LYS A 47 -29.90 1.54 -14.60
CA LYS A 47 -29.55 2.93 -14.29
C LYS A 47 -28.69 3.51 -15.42
N VAL A 48 -29.00 4.71 -15.87
CA VAL A 48 -28.21 5.48 -16.84
C VAL A 48 -27.72 6.74 -16.15
N ASN A 49 -26.41 6.97 -16.17
CA ASN A 49 -25.77 8.19 -15.70
C ASN A 49 -25.24 8.99 -16.91
N LYS A 50 -24.61 10.14 -16.65
CA LYS A 50 -24.09 11.02 -17.70
C LYS A 50 -23.07 10.34 -18.62
N ASN A 51 -22.15 9.54 -18.06
CA ASN A 51 -21.00 8.98 -18.77
C ASN A 51 -20.97 7.45 -18.83
N PHE A 52 -21.91 6.77 -18.17
CA PHE A 52 -21.96 5.31 -18.08
C PHE A 52 -23.34 4.81 -17.65
N ALA A 53 -23.62 3.53 -17.80
CA ALA A 53 -24.82 2.88 -17.28
C ALA A 53 -24.50 1.62 -16.48
N PHE A 54 -25.50 1.15 -15.73
CA PHE A 54 -25.50 -0.17 -15.10
C PHE A 54 -26.55 -1.06 -15.74
N GLY A 55 -26.15 -2.28 -16.08
CA GLY A 55 -27.00 -3.34 -16.58
C GLY A 55 -27.15 -4.46 -15.56
N LYS A 56 -28.36 -5.03 -15.47
CA LYS A 56 -28.60 -6.29 -14.77
C LYS A 56 -28.47 -7.43 -15.78
N LEU A 57 -27.62 -8.41 -15.48
CA LEU A 57 -27.51 -9.64 -16.25
C LEU A 57 -28.84 -10.41 -16.19
N ILE A 58 -29.41 -10.71 -17.35
CA ILE A 58 -30.66 -11.48 -17.49
C ILE A 58 -30.34 -12.92 -17.91
N GLU A 59 -29.47 -13.07 -18.90
CA GLU A 59 -29.15 -14.36 -19.50
C GLU A 59 -27.73 -14.32 -20.08
N ILE A 60 -27.01 -15.44 -19.98
CA ILE A 60 -25.72 -15.66 -20.64
C ILE A 60 -26.03 -16.49 -21.89
N ILE A 61 -25.74 -15.93 -23.07
CA ILE A 61 -26.00 -16.56 -24.37
C ILE A 61 -24.79 -17.39 -24.80
N GLU A 62 -23.60 -16.82 -24.63
CA GLU A 62 -22.32 -17.51 -24.85
C GLU A 62 -21.49 -17.37 -23.57
N GLU A 63 -21.09 -18.50 -22.99
CA GLU A 63 -20.37 -18.58 -21.72
C GLU A 63 -18.85 -18.55 -21.94
N SER A 64 -18.13 -17.88 -21.04
CA SER A 64 -16.66 -17.87 -21.04
C SER A 64 -16.10 -19.21 -20.57
N GLU A 65 -15.04 -19.70 -21.20
CA GLU A 65 -14.32 -20.92 -20.77
C GLU A 65 -13.78 -20.84 -19.33
N HIS A 66 -13.62 -19.61 -18.83
CA HIS A 66 -13.14 -19.32 -17.49
C HIS A 66 -14.27 -19.14 -16.47
N ARG A 67 -15.54 -19.24 -16.87
CA ARG A 67 -16.66 -19.21 -15.91
C ARG A 67 -16.61 -20.44 -15.02
N ARG A 68 -16.90 -20.24 -13.73
CA ARG A 68 -17.09 -21.30 -12.73
C ARG A 68 -18.40 -21.08 -12.00
N GLU A 69 -19.00 -22.18 -11.54
CA GLU A 69 -20.11 -22.09 -10.61
C GLU A 69 -19.60 -21.65 -9.25
N ALA A 70 -20.25 -20.65 -8.66
CA ALA A 70 -19.86 -20.16 -7.34
C ALA A 70 -20.26 -21.19 -6.27
N VAL A 71 -19.28 -21.63 -5.49
CA VAL A 71 -19.47 -22.62 -4.41
C VAL A 71 -20.43 -22.11 -3.32
N CYS A 72 -20.49 -20.80 -3.09
CA CYS A 72 -21.32 -20.21 -2.04
C CYS A 72 -22.78 -20.00 -2.52
N PRO A 73 -23.79 -20.58 -1.84
CA PRO A 73 -25.19 -20.52 -2.27
C PRO A 73 -25.79 -19.10 -2.23
N ILE A 74 -25.21 -18.20 -1.41
CA ILE A 74 -25.65 -16.81 -1.29
C ILE A 74 -24.80 -15.83 -2.11
N TYR A 75 -23.87 -16.33 -2.94
CA TYR A 75 -22.89 -15.52 -3.68
C TYR A 75 -23.52 -14.35 -4.46
N LYS A 76 -24.64 -14.58 -5.15
CA LYS A 76 -25.32 -13.55 -5.97
C LYS A 76 -25.89 -12.38 -5.16
N ARG A 77 -26.03 -12.52 -3.85
CA ARG A 77 -26.66 -11.53 -2.95
C ARG A 77 -25.71 -10.98 -1.90
N CYS A 78 -24.71 -11.76 -1.48
CA CYS A 78 -23.75 -11.39 -0.45
C CYS A 78 -22.73 -10.37 -0.99
N GLY A 79 -22.43 -9.33 -0.20
CA GLY A 79 -21.40 -8.34 -0.55
C GLY A 79 -19.95 -8.76 -0.26
N GLY A 80 -19.72 -9.98 0.23
CA GLY A 80 -18.40 -10.43 0.68
C GLY A 80 -17.45 -10.90 -0.42
N CYS A 81 -17.96 -11.58 -1.44
CA CYS A 81 -17.17 -12.13 -2.56
C CYS A 81 -17.69 -11.54 -3.88
N SER A 82 -16.80 -11.18 -4.80
CA SER A 82 -17.18 -10.63 -6.10
C SER A 82 -16.71 -11.46 -7.30
N LEU A 83 -15.78 -12.40 -7.13
CA LEU A 83 -15.14 -13.11 -8.23
C LEU A 83 -15.30 -14.63 -8.24
N GLN A 84 -16.12 -15.25 -7.37
CA GLN A 84 -16.27 -16.73 -7.34
C GLN A 84 -16.74 -17.35 -8.66
N HIS A 85 -17.37 -16.56 -9.53
CA HIS A 85 -17.82 -17.00 -10.84
C HIS A 85 -16.71 -17.05 -11.91
N LEU A 86 -15.49 -16.61 -11.57
CA LEU A 86 -14.31 -16.61 -12.44
C LEU A 86 -13.31 -17.67 -11.95
N SER A 87 -12.65 -18.39 -12.86
CA SER A 87 -11.60 -19.34 -12.51
C SER A 87 -10.49 -18.64 -11.71
N TYR A 88 -9.90 -19.34 -10.74
CA TYR A 88 -8.94 -18.72 -9.82
C TYR A 88 -7.72 -18.12 -10.54
N GLU A 89 -7.19 -18.84 -11.54
CA GLU A 89 -6.13 -18.33 -12.44
C GLU A 89 -6.48 -16.98 -13.06
N LYS A 90 -7.71 -16.81 -13.58
CA LYS A 90 -8.16 -15.54 -14.13
C LYS A 90 -8.47 -14.48 -13.08
N GLN A 91 -8.73 -14.87 -11.82
CA GLN A 91 -8.76 -13.89 -10.72
C GLN A 91 -7.38 -13.28 -10.48
N LEU A 92 -6.31 -14.09 -10.55
CA LEU A 92 -4.92 -13.63 -10.40
C LEU A 92 -4.50 -12.71 -11.55
N GLU A 93 -4.86 -13.06 -12.78
CA GLU A 93 -4.64 -12.20 -13.95
C GLU A 93 -5.41 -10.88 -13.84
N PHE A 94 -6.71 -10.94 -13.49
CA PHE A 94 -7.52 -9.73 -13.27
C PHE A 94 -6.87 -8.78 -12.24
N LYS A 95 -6.33 -9.31 -11.14
CA LYS A 95 -5.68 -8.52 -10.10
C LYS A 95 -4.39 -7.87 -10.60
N ARG A 96 -3.57 -8.61 -11.36
CA ARG A 96 -2.36 -8.08 -12.01
C ARG A 96 -2.69 -6.96 -12.96
N ASP A 97 -3.66 -7.19 -13.84
CA ASP A 97 -4.06 -6.23 -14.86
C ASP A 97 -4.68 -4.97 -14.24
N ARG A 98 -5.40 -5.11 -13.12
CA ARG A 98 -5.89 -3.96 -12.34
C ARG A 98 -4.75 -3.10 -11.79
N VAL A 99 -3.67 -3.72 -11.28
CA VAL A 99 -2.48 -2.97 -10.83
C VAL A 99 -1.85 -2.24 -12.02
N LYS A 100 -1.63 -2.95 -13.13
CA LYS A 100 -1.07 -2.39 -14.37
C LYS A 100 -1.88 -1.22 -14.92
N ASP A 101 -3.21 -1.35 -14.94
CA ASP A 101 -4.13 -0.32 -15.38
C ASP A 101 -4.05 0.94 -14.52
N CYS A 102 -3.99 0.80 -13.20
CA CYS A 102 -3.84 1.95 -12.29
C CYS A 102 -2.48 2.64 -12.48
N LEU A 103 -1.39 1.88 -12.57
CA LEU A 103 -0.05 2.44 -12.83
C LEU A 103 -0.01 3.23 -14.14
N SER A 104 -0.58 2.67 -15.21
CA SER A 104 -0.63 3.34 -16.52
C SER A 104 -1.55 4.57 -16.52
N LYS A 105 -2.80 4.43 -16.07
CA LYS A 105 -3.83 5.48 -16.21
C LYS A 105 -3.69 6.59 -15.17
N ILE A 106 -3.30 6.26 -13.94
CA ILE A 106 -3.20 7.21 -12.82
C ILE A 106 -1.74 7.67 -12.64
N GLY A 107 -0.82 6.71 -12.51
CA GLY A 107 0.59 7.00 -12.26
C GLY A 107 1.35 7.48 -13.50
N ARG A 108 0.80 7.25 -14.70
CA ARG A 108 1.50 7.47 -15.99
C ARG A 108 2.84 6.74 -16.01
N ILE A 109 2.85 5.52 -15.47
CA ILE A 109 4.01 4.63 -15.40
C ILE A 109 3.70 3.46 -16.34
N ASN A 110 4.39 3.41 -17.47
CA ASN A 110 4.18 2.39 -18.52
C ASN A 110 5.42 1.50 -18.73
N ASP A 111 6.54 1.93 -18.17
CA ASP A 111 7.88 1.37 -18.30
C ASP A 111 8.26 0.49 -17.09
N VAL A 112 7.27 -0.14 -16.45
CA VAL A 112 7.48 -1.02 -15.30
C VAL A 112 6.92 -2.41 -15.56
N THR A 113 7.67 -3.43 -15.14
CA THR A 113 7.20 -4.81 -15.15
C THR A 113 6.33 -5.06 -13.93
N VAL A 114 5.06 -5.38 -14.16
CA VAL A 114 4.16 -5.92 -13.13
C VAL A 114 4.20 -7.44 -13.22
N LEU A 115 4.67 -8.08 -12.16
CA LEU A 115 4.77 -9.54 -12.08
C LEU A 115 3.40 -10.20 -11.94
N ASP A 116 3.37 -11.52 -12.16
CA ASP A 116 2.17 -12.32 -11.93
C ASP A 116 1.75 -12.29 -10.47
N THR A 117 0.45 -12.12 -10.22
CA THR A 117 -0.09 -12.09 -8.87
C THR A 117 0.22 -13.38 -8.13
N LEU A 118 0.89 -13.27 -6.97
CA LEU A 118 1.13 -14.43 -6.11
C LEU A 118 -0.21 -14.87 -5.51
N GLY A 119 -0.66 -16.07 -5.88
CA GLY A 119 -1.90 -16.67 -5.40
C GLY A 119 -1.70 -17.57 -4.17
N MET A 120 -2.82 -18.12 -3.68
CA MET A 120 -2.80 -19.23 -2.73
C MET A 120 -2.55 -20.55 -3.47
N ASN A 121 -1.53 -21.31 -3.04
CA ASN A 121 -1.07 -22.50 -3.75
C ASN A 121 -2.01 -23.72 -3.61
N ASP A 122 -2.71 -23.87 -2.48
CA ASP A 122 -3.49 -25.09 -2.19
C ASP A 122 -4.99 -24.88 -2.35
N ASN A 123 -5.56 -23.95 -1.55
CA ASN A 123 -6.99 -23.80 -1.41
C ASN A 123 -7.35 -22.33 -1.17
N PRO A 124 -7.95 -21.62 -2.14
CA PRO A 124 -8.36 -20.21 -1.98
C PRO A 124 -9.60 -20.02 -1.08
N TYR A 125 -9.96 -21.03 -0.28
CA TYR A 125 -11.09 -21.05 0.64
C TYR A 125 -10.62 -21.23 2.09
N ARG A 126 -11.51 -20.94 3.05
CA ARG A 126 -11.29 -21.11 4.50
C ARG A 126 -10.04 -20.41 5.05
N TYR A 127 -9.59 -19.34 4.39
CA TYR A 127 -8.37 -18.61 4.73
C TYR A 127 -8.58 -17.50 5.76
N ARG A 128 -9.82 -17.00 5.92
CA ARG A 128 -10.08 -15.87 6.82
C ARG A 128 -10.08 -16.30 8.28
N ASN A 129 -9.16 -15.70 9.03
CA ASN A 129 -9.01 -15.89 10.46
C ASN A 129 -9.92 -14.97 11.31
N LYS A 130 -10.66 -14.05 10.69
CA LYS A 130 -11.56 -13.10 11.34
C LYS A 130 -12.80 -12.83 10.50
N VAL A 131 -13.96 -12.84 11.17
CA VAL A 131 -15.24 -12.40 10.60
C VAL A 131 -15.94 -11.44 11.56
N GLN A 132 -16.65 -10.47 11.00
CA GLN A 132 -17.58 -9.60 11.70
C GLN A 132 -18.92 -9.69 10.99
N LEU A 133 -19.96 -10.07 11.72
CA LEU A 133 -21.27 -10.39 11.18
C LEU A 133 -22.30 -9.50 11.84
N PRO A 134 -22.98 -8.59 11.10
CA PRO A 134 -24.14 -7.90 11.63
C PRO A 134 -25.24 -8.88 12.05
N VAL A 135 -25.92 -8.52 13.13
CA VAL A 135 -27.08 -9.21 13.66
C VAL A 135 -28.28 -8.30 13.48
N GLY A 136 -29.29 -8.77 12.77
CA GLY A 136 -30.55 -8.07 12.55
C GLY A 136 -31.75 -8.97 12.82
N GLU A 137 -32.94 -8.42 12.64
CA GLU A 137 -34.19 -9.16 12.80
C GLU A 137 -35.10 -8.89 11.61
N ARG A 138 -35.74 -9.94 11.09
CA ARG A 138 -36.71 -9.84 10.00
C ARG A 138 -37.87 -10.79 10.28
N ASN A 139 -39.09 -10.24 10.33
CA ASN A 139 -40.31 -11.01 10.63
C ASN A 139 -40.24 -11.81 11.94
N GLY A 140 -39.55 -11.29 12.97
CA GLY A 140 -39.37 -11.98 14.26
C GLY A 140 -38.24 -13.02 14.27
N GLU A 141 -37.52 -13.21 13.17
CA GLU A 141 -36.40 -14.14 13.07
C GLU A 141 -35.05 -13.41 13.04
N ILE A 142 -34.12 -13.89 13.85
CA ILE A 142 -32.75 -13.37 13.91
C ILE A 142 -32.00 -13.70 12.62
N GLN A 143 -31.52 -12.66 11.94
CA GLN A 143 -30.71 -12.72 10.74
C GLN A 143 -29.25 -12.44 11.11
N VAL A 144 -28.34 -13.33 10.71
CA VAL A 144 -26.90 -13.14 10.89
C VAL A 144 -26.20 -13.50 9.58
N GLY A 145 -25.36 -12.62 9.09
CA GLY A 145 -24.64 -12.85 7.85
C GLY A 145 -23.92 -11.60 7.38
N PHE A 146 -24.02 -11.27 6.10
CA PHE A 146 -23.33 -10.13 5.51
C PHE A 146 -24.32 -9.17 4.87
N TYR A 147 -23.95 -7.89 4.78
CA TYR A 147 -24.75 -6.94 4.04
C TYR A 147 -24.73 -7.23 2.53
N ALA A 148 -25.87 -7.03 1.87
CA ALA A 148 -25.95 -7.02 0.42
C ALA A 148 -25.17 -5.82 -0.15
N PRO A 149 -24.58 -5.94 -1.35
CA PRO A 149 -23.78 -4.89 -1.96
C PRO A 149 -24.45 -3.51 -1.88
N ARG A 150 -23.71 -2.52 -1.35
CA ARG A 150 -24.14 -1.11 -1.27
C ARG A 150 -25.45 -0.90 -0.48
N SER A 151 -25.70 -1.72 0.55
CA SER A 151 -26.87 -1.61 1.42
C SER A 151 -26.53 -2.01 2.87
N HIS A 152 -27.48 -1.82 3.79
CA HIS A 152 -27.48 -2.44 5.13
C HIS A 152 -28.50 -3.58 5.24
N ASP A 153 -28.93 -4.17 4.11
CA ASP A 153 -29.81 -5.35 4.11
C ASP A 153 -28.99 -6.60 4.41
N ILE A 154 -29.32 -7.32 5.49
CA ILE A 154 -28.56 -8.49 5.93
C ILE A 154 -29.02 -9.72 5.15
N ILE A 155 -28.09 -10.33 4.43
CA ILE A 155 -28.25 -11.64 3.82
C ILE A 155 -27.83 -12.68 4.85
N SER A 156 -28.81 -13.35 5.45
CA SER A 156 -28.55 -14.44 6.39
C SER A 156 -27.74 -15.54 5.72
N MET A 157 -26.80 -16.11 6.46
CA MET A 157 -25.93 -17.19 6.01
C MET A 157 -26.05 -18.39 6.94
N GLU A 158 -25.86 -19.58 6.36
CA GLU A 158 -25.65 -20.81 7.12
C GLU A 158 -24.15 -21.13 7.22
N SER A 159 -23.41 -20.85 6.14
CA SER A 159 -21.96 -21.01 6.11
C SER A 159 -21.29 -19.98 5.21
N CYS A 160 -20.01 -19.71 5.47
CA CYS A 160 -19.18 -18.86 4.63
C CYS A 160 -17.88 -19.57 4.23
N ASN A 161 -17.77 -20.01 2.96
CA ASN A 161 -16.64 -20.84 2.50
C ASN A 161 -15.26 -20.16 2.56
N ILE A 162 -15.17 -18.84 2.73
CA ILE A 162 -13.88 -18.14 2.91
C ILE A 162 -13.50 -18.00 4.39
N GLN A 163 -14.41 -18.27 5.32
CA GLN A 163 -14.22 -18.21 6.78
C GLN A 163 -14.03 -19.61 7.35
N HIS A 164 -13.42 -19.73 8.52
CA HIS A 164 -13.35 -21.00 9.24
C HIS A 164 -14.73 -21.48 9.73
N GLU A 165 -14.94 -22.80 9.72
CA GLU A 165 -16.22 -23.45 10.04
C GLU A 165 -16.67 -23.23 11.49
N GLU A 166 -15.75 -22.98 12.42
CA GLU A 166 -16.10 -22.67 13.79
C GLU A 166 -16.87 -21.33 13.90
N ALA A 167 -16.64 -20.39 12.99
CA ALA A 167 -17.44 -19.16 12.95
C ALA A 167 -18.90 -19.45 12.58
N ASP A 168 -19.13 -20.37 11.64
CA ASP A 168 -20.47 -20.81 11.23
C ASP A 168 -21.21 -21.43 12.45
N LYS A 169 -20.52 -22.29 13.22
CA LYS A 169 -21.05 -22.89 14.46
C LYS A 169 -21.33 -21.86 15.56
N VAL A 170 -20.44 -20.88 15.75
CA VAL A 170 -20.66 -19.79 16.72
C VAL A 170 -21.96 -19.06 16.39
N VAL A 171 -22.21 -18.75 15.12
CA VAL A 171 -23.43 -18.04 14.70
C VAL A 171 -24.68 -18.84 15.06
N GLU A 172 -24.69 -20.14 14.77
CA GLU A 172 -25.81 -21.02 15.09
C GLU A 172 -26.11 -21.03 16.60
N LEU A 173 -25.07 -21.23 17.42
CA LEU A 173 -25.20 -21.27 18.88
C LEU A 173 -25.64 -19.92 19.47
N VAL A 174 -25.10 -18.81 18.96
CA VAL A 174 -25.50 -17.46 19.42
C VAL A 174 -26.94 -17.17 19.02
N LYS A 175 -27.40 -17.54 17.82
CA LYS A 175 -28.81 -17.40 17.42
C LYS A 175 -29.74 -18.18 18.36
N HIS A 176 -29.36 -19.42 18.72
CA HIS A 176 -30.12 -20.24 19.66
C HIS A 176 -30.19 -19.59 21.06
N TRP A 177 -29.04 -19.17 21.58
CA TRP A 177 -28.95 -18.48 22.87
C TRP A 177 -29.77 -17.19 22.91
N MET A 178 -29.70 -16.36 21.86
CA MET A 178 -30.47 -15.12 21.76
C MET A 178 -31.98 -15.39 21.84
N LYS A 179 -32.45 -16.42 21.13
CA LYS A 179 -33.86 -16.83 21.14
C LYS A 179 -34.30 -17.29 22.53
N ASN A 180 -33.51 -18.13 23.21
CA ASN A 180 -33.86 -18.66 24.53
C ASN A 180 -33.89 -17.58 25.63
N ASN A 181 -33.01 -16.58 25.51
CA ASN A 181 -32.85 -15.52 26.52
C ASN A 181 -33.62 -14.23 26.19
N ASN A 182 -34.48 -14.25 25.17
CA ASN A 182 -35.25 -13.10 24.70
C ASN A 182 -34.35 -11.87 24.39
N ILE A 183 -33.19 -12.13 23.79
CA ILE A 183 -32.22 -11.12 23.36
C ILE A 183 -32.52 -10.75 21.92
N LYS A 184 -32.64 -9.46 21.64
CA LYS A 184 -33.00 -8.97 20.30
C LYS A 184 -31.77 -8.49 19.54
N ALA A 185 -31.91 -8.40 18.22
CA ALA A 185 -30.95 -7.68 17.40
C ALA A 185 -31.05 -6.17 17.64
N TYR A 186 -29.98 -5.44 17.34
CA TYR A 186 -29.99 -3.98 17.32
C TYR A 186 -30.62 -3.47 16.02
N ASP A 187 -31.53 -2.50 16.13
CA ASP A 187 -32.10 -1.80 14.98
C ASP A 187 -31.49 -0.39 14.85
N GLU A 188 -30.88 -0.11 13.70
CA GLU A 188 -30.31 1.20 13.39
C GLU A 188 -31.40 2.29 13.23
N LYS A 189 -32.62 1.91 12.86
CA LYS A 189 -33.73 2.85 12.61
C LYS A 189 -34.33 3.41 13.89
N ASP A 190 -34.25 2.68 14.99
CA ASP A 190 -34.78 3.07 16.30
C ASP A 190 -34.08 4.32 16.87
N HIS A 191 -32.89 4.68 16.38
CA HIS A 191 -32.15 5.86 16.83
C HIS A 191 -32.57 7.20 16.18
N ASN A 192 -33.43 7.17 15.15
CA ASN A 192 -33.88 8.40 14.48
C ASN A 192 -35.08 9.06 15.14
N ASP A 193 -35.77 8.40 16.08
CA ASP A 193 -36.83 9.03 16.88
C ASP A 193 -36.28 9.49 18.24
N LYS A 194 -36.21 10.82 18.44
CA LYS A 194 -35.80 11.42 19.73
C LYS A 194 -36.70 11.02 20.90
N ARG A 195 -37.86 10.41 20.63
CA ARG A 195 -38.80 9.90 21.65
C ARG A 195 -38.49 8.46 22.11
N ASP A 196 -37.69 7.71 21.35
CA ASP A 196 -37.25 6.37 21.70
C ASP A 196 -35.74 6.35 21.95
N LYS A 197 -35.33 6.73 23.17
CA LYS A 197 -34.19 6.02 23.78
C LYS A 197 -34.68 4.59 24.06
N ALA A 198 -34.88 3.80 23.00
CA ALA A 198 -35.28 2.42 23.07
C ALA A 198 -34.33 1.70 24.04
N ASP A 199 -34.89 0.84 24.89
CA ASP A 199 -34.11 0.09 25.87
C ASP A 199 -32.99 -0.70 25.18
N LEU A 200 -31.76 -0.17 25.25
CA LEU A 200 -30.56 -0.73 24.61
C LEU A 200 -30.10 -2.01 25.30
N LYS A 201 -30.74 -2.40 26.42
CA LYS A 201 -30.47 -3.65 27.13
C LYS A 201 -30.78 -4.85 26.25
N ASN A 202 -29.94 -5.88 26.36
CA ASN A 202 -30.15 -7.14 25.64
C ASN A 202 -30.30 -6.94 24.12
N ARG A 203 -29.46 -6.07 23.55
CA ARG A 203 -29.39 -5.81 22.10
C ARG A 203 -28.02 -6.19 21.58
N VAL A 204 -27.98 -7.20 20.70
CA VAL A 204 -26.77 -7.63 20.00
C VAL A 204 -26.69 -6.92 18.65
N ARG A 205 -25.56 -6.27 18.38
CA ARG A 205 -25.29 -5.58 17.11
C ARG A 205 -24.57 -6.48 16.11
N HIS A 206 -23.51 -7.14 16.59
CA HIS A 206 -22.62 -7.92 15.75
C HIS A 206 -22.06 -9.12 16.52
N ILE A 207 -21.68 -10.14 15.78
CA ILE A 207 -20.88 -11.26 16.25
C ILE A 207 -19.54 -11.17 15.53
N MET A 208 -18.44 -11.14 16.29
CA MET A 208 -17.09 -11.25 15.73
C MET A 208 -16.45 -12.54 16.22
N VAL A 209 -15.83 -13.26 15.30
CA VAL A 209 -15.03 -14.44 15.62
C VAL A 209 -13.64 -14.24 15.08
N ARG A 210 -12.63 -14.53 15.90
CA ARG A 210 -11.22 -14.66 15.47
C ARG A 210 -10.72 -16.05 15.78
N LYS A 211 -9.86 -16.59 14.92
CA LYS A 211 -9.20 -17.88 15.09
C LYS A 211 -7.72 -17.75 14.81
N GLY A 212 -6.86 -18.14 15.74
CA GLY A 212 -5.44 -18.32 15.47
C GLY A 212 -5.24 -19.46 14.48
N TYR A 213 -4.54 -19.22 13.39
CA TYR A 213 -4.31 -20.19 12.35
C TYR A 213 -3.34 -21.30 12.76
N LYS A 214 -2.23 -20.98 13.44
CA LYS A 214 -1.31 -22.02 13.94
C LYS A 214 -1.79 -22.58 15.29
N THR A 215 -2.19 -21.70 16.21
CA THR A 215 -2.56 -22.10 17.58
C THR A 215 -3.95 -22.73 17.68
N LYS A 216 -4.82 -22.48 16.69
CA LYS A 216 -6.24 -22.86 16.69
C LYS A 216 -7.05 -22.25 17.85
N GLU A 217 -6.51 -21.23 18.51
CA GLU A 217 -7.22 -20.51 19.57
C GLU A 217 -8.37 -19.68 19.00
N ILE A 218 -9.53 -19.71 19.65
CA ILE A 218 -10.73 -19.01 19.19
C ILE A 218 -11.13 -17.93 20.19
N MET A 219 -11.39 -16.75 19.65
CA MET A 219 -12.01 -15.62 20.35
C MET A 219 -13.40 -15.39 19.76
N VAL A 220 -14.40 -15.36 20.63
CA VAL A 220 -15.77 -14.96 20.30
C VAL A 220 -16.06 -13.62 20.96
N VAL A 221 -16.50 -12.65 20.18
CA VAL A 221 -16.85 -11.31 20.66
C VAL A 221 -18.30 -11.01 20.30
N ILE A 222 -19.12 -10.78 21.32
CA ILE A 222 -20.51 -10.36 21.17
C ILE A 222 -20.55 -8.84 21.34
N VAL A 223 -20.87 -8.14 20.26
CA VAL A 223 -20.99 -6.68 20.27
C VAL A 223 -22.40 -6.32 20.69
N THR A 224 -22.53 -5.53 21.75
CA THR A 224 -23.83 -5.18 22.37
C THR A 224 -23.98 -3.68 22.48
N ALA A 225 -25.23 -3.19 22.48
CA ALA A 225 -25.51 -1.76 22.59
C ALA A 225 -25.35 -1.22 24.03
N SER A 226 -25.31 -2.10 25.04
CA SER A 226 -25.11 -1.75 26.44
C SER A 226 -24.43 -2.89 27.21
N LYS A 227 -24.05 -2.64 28.48
CA LYS A 227 -23.43 -3.64 29.37
C LYS A 227 -24.40 -4.74 29.82
N ASP A 228 -25.69 -4.42 29.82
CA ASP A 228 -26.76 -5.32 30.23
C ASP A 228 -26.98 -6.40 29.17
N LEU A 229 -26.67 -7.64 29.54
CA LEU A 229 -26.81 -8.80 28.69
C LEU A 229 -27.22 -9.99 29.57
N ASN A 230 -28.41 -10.49 29.36
CA ASN A 230 -28.97 -11.64 30.05
C ASN A 230 -28.33 -12.94 29.54
N GLY A 231 -28.37 -14.01 30.34
CA GLY A 231 -27.94 -15.33 29.89
C GLY A 231 -26.43 -15.48 29.63
N LYS A 232 -25.57 -14.64 30.22
CA LYS A 232 -24.10 -14.70 30.02
C LYS A 232 -23.53 -16.07 30.33
N GLU A 233 -23.91 -16.65 31.47
CA GLU A 233 -23.42 -17.98 31.89
C GLU A 233 -23.85 -19.10 30.94
N GLU A 234 -25.09 -19.03 30.43
CA GLU A 234 -25.59 -19.98 29.41
C GLU A 234 -24.78 -19.85 28.12
N LEU A 235 -24.53 -18.63 27.64
CA LEU A 235 -23.70 -18.40 26.45
C LEU A 235 -22.29 -18.96 26.63
N ILE A 236 -21.64 -18.68 27.77
CA ILE A 236 -20.29 -19.16 28.07
C ILE A 236 -20.27 -20.69 28.04
N ALA A 237 -21.21 -21.35 28.72
CA ALA A 237 -21.29 -22.80 28.74
C ALA A 237 -21.58 -23.39 27.35
N LEU A 238 -22.52 -22.80 26.61
CA LEU A 238 -22.92 -23.24 25.28
C LEU A 238 -21.74 -23.21 24.30
N LEU A 239 -21.01 -22.10 24.27
CA LEU A 239 -19.86 -21.95 23.38
C LEU A 239 -18.74 -22.92 23.75
N ARG A 240 -18.39 -23.02 25.05
CA ARG A 240 -17.28 -23.87 25.52
C ARG A 240 -17.53 -25.36 25.29
N ASN A 241 -18.77 -25.81 25.46
CA ASN A 241 -19.10 -27.23 25.33
C ASN A 241 -19.18 -27.69 23.86
N ASN A 242 -19.41 -26.77 22.92
CA ASN A 242 -19.67 -27.11 21.52
C ASN A 242 -18.56 -26.68 20.56
N ILE A 243 -17.61 -25.84 20.99
CA ILE A 243 -16.52 -25.35 20.16
C ILE A 243 -15.18 -25.64 20.83
N THR A 244 -14.40 -26.50 20.18
CA THR A 244 -13.02 -26.78 20.58
C THR A 244 -12.11 -25.58 20.29
N GLY A 245 -11.23 -25.23 21.22
CA GLY A 245 -10.23 -24.18 21.02
C GLY A 245 -10.65 -22.79 21.51
N ILE A 246 -11.85 -22.61 22.10
CA ILE A 246 -12.20 -21.33 22.72
C ILE A 246 -11.21 -20.99 23.83
N LYS A 247 -10.62 -19.80 23.71
CA LYS A 247 -9.74 -19.19 24.72
C LYS A 247 -10.26 -17.88 25.25
N SER A 248 -11.15 -17.22 24.51
CA SER A 248 -11.63 -15.90 24.85
C SER A 248 -13.10 -15.75 24.46
N ILE A 249 -13.93 -15.32 25.41
CA ILE A 249 -15.31 -14.89 25.17
C ILE A 249 -15.44 -13.48 25.72
N ILE A 250 -15.74 -12.52 24.86
CA ILE A 250 -15.73 -11.09 25.18
C ILE A 250 -17.06 -10.45 24.82
N GLN A 251 -17.54 -9.57 25.68
CA GLN A 251 -18.60 -8.62 25.37
C GLN A 251 -17.96 -7.28 24.99
N ASN A 252 -18.18 -6.81 23.77
CA ASN A 252 -17.78 -5.47 23.36
C ASN A 252 -18.98 -4.52 23.42
N ILE A 253 -18.80 -3.32 23.95
CA ILE A 253 -19.90 -2.36 24.19
C ILE A 253 -19.84 -1.23 23.17
N ASN A 254 -20.84 -1.15 22.29
CA ASN A 254 -20.98 -0.08 21.31
C ASN A 254 -22.38 0.57 21.36
N PRO A 255 -22.54 1.64 22.16
CA PRO A 255 -23.82 2.35 22.29
C PRO A 255 -24.05 3.38 21.17
N LYS A 256 -23.04 3.65 20.32
CA LYS A 256 -23.07 4.76 19.36
C LYS A 256 -23.87 4.37 18.11
N ASN A 257 -24.60 5.32 17.51
CA ASN A 257 -25.13 5.16 16.17
C ASN A 257 -24.03 5.50 15.16
N THR A 258 -23.30 4.48 14.71
CA THR A 258 -22.12 4.63 13.87
C THR A 258 -21.89 3.35 13.05
N ASN A 259 -21.19 3.50 11.93
CA ASN A 259 -20.75 2.39 11.09
C ASN A 259 -19.53 1.66 11.69
N VAL A 260 -18.91 2.21 12.74
CA VAL A 260 -17.83 1.53 13.47
C VAL A 260 -18.44 0.35 14.23
N VAL A 261 -18.00 -0.87 13.92
CA VAL A 261 -18.55 -2.10 14.49
C VAL A 261 -18.27 -2.21 15.99
N LEU A 262 -17.01 -2.08 16.39
CA LEU A 262 -16.57 -2.26 17.77
C LEU A 262 -16.54 -0.93 18.52
N GLY A 263 -17.03 -0.94 19.76
CA GLY A 263 -16.81 0.16 20.68
C GLY A 263 -15.48 0.02 21.43
N GLU A 264 -15.19 1.00 22.29
CA GLU A 264 -13.90 1.11 22.98
C GLU A 264 -13.80 0.18 24.20
N GLU A 265 -14.92 -0.20 24.80
CA GLU A 265 -14.95 -1.05 25.99
C GLU A 265 -15.11 -2.53 25.64
N CYS A 266 -14.21 -3.37 26.17
CA CYS A 266 -14.28 -4.82 26.10
C CYS A 266 -14.35 -5.40 27.52
N ILE A 267 -15.31 -6.28 27.77
CA ILE A 267 -15.50 -7.00 29.02
C ILE A 267 -15.24 -8.48 28.74
N THR A 268 -14.20 -9.05 29.33
CA THR A 268 -13.94 -10.49 29.25
C THR A 268 -14.98 -11.24 30.06
N LEU A 269 -15.82 -12.02 29.39
CA LEU A 269 -16.81 -12.87 30.03
C LEU A 269 -16.18 -14.19 30.50
N TRP A 270 -15.22 -14.72 29.73
CA TRP A 270 -14.51 -15.95 30.07
C TRP A 270 -13.15 -16.04 29.36
N GLY A 271 -12.16 -16.61 30.05
CA GLY A 271 -10.85 -16.89 29.49
C GLY A 271 -9.92 -15.68 29.47
N SER A 272 -9.16 -15.51 28.39
CA SER A 272 -8.24 -14.39 28.19
C SER A 272 -8.92 -13.22 27.48
N ASP A 273 -8.36 -12.02 27.66
CA ASP A 273 -8.66 -10.82 26.88
C ASP A 273 -8.14 -10.89 25.42
N ASN A 274 -7.20 -11.80 25.15
CA ASN A 274 -6.53 -11.96 23.87
C ASN A 274 -6.47 -13.44 23.44
N ILE A 275 -6.15 -13.67 22.16
CA ILE A 275 -5.64 -14.96 21.67
C ILE A 275 -4.24 -14.77 21.11
N LYS A 276 -3.47 -15.86 20.98
CA LYS A 276 -2.15 -15.82 20.37
C LYS A 276 -2.17 -16.51 19.01
N ASP A 277 -1.41 -15.98 18.07
CA ASP A 277 -1.12 -16.67 16.82
C ASP A 277 0.24 -16.29 16.26
N TYR A 278 0.67 -16.97 15.21
CA TYR A 278 1.98 -16.81 14.61
C TYR A 278 1.89 -16.29 13.18
N ILE A 279 2.84 -15.43 12.82
CA ILE A 279 3.20 -15.16 11.43
C ILE A 279 4.66 -15.56 11.30
N GLY A 280 4.98 -16.50 10.41
CA GLY A 280 6.33 -17.06 10.34
C GLY A 280 6.76 -17.66 11.69
N GLU A 281 7.87 -17.16 12.24
CA GLU A 281 8.42 -17.57 13.55
C GLU A 281 7.95 -16.69 14.72
N PHE A 282 7.41 -15.49 14.43
CA PHE A 282 6.98 -14.54 15.45
C PHE A 282 5.55 -14.85 15.92
N HIS A 283 5.31 -14.68 17.21
CA HIS A 283 3.97 -14.78 17.79
C HIS A 283 3.44 -13.41 18.20
N PHE A 284 2.12 -13.25 18.14
CA PHE A 284 1.45 -11.98 18.36
C PHE A 284 0.26 -12.17 19.29
N ASN A 285 0.06 -11.22 20.21
CA ASN A 285 -1.17 -11.12 20.97
C ASN A 285 -2.24 -10.40 20.15
N ILE A 286 -3.39 -11.05 19.99
CA ILE A 286 -4.49 -10.59 19.17
C ILE A 286 -5.67 -10.26 20.09
N SER A 287 -5.94 -8.97 20.25
CA SER A 287 -7.08 -8.45 21.01
C SER A 287 -8.31 -8.27 20.10
N PRO A 288 -9.51 -8.03 20.66
CA PRO A 288 -10.69 -7.71 19.88
C PRO A 288 -10.50 -6.49 18.96
N LEU A 289 -9.82 -5.47 19.48
CA LEU A 289 -9.67 -4.17 18.82
C LEU A 289 -8.42 -4.09 17.91
N SER A 290 -7.45 -5.00 18.07
CA SER A 290 -6.22 -4.94 17.28
C SER A 290 -6.47 -5.25 15.80
N PHE A 291 -5.75 -4.58 14.91
CA PHE A 291 -5.64 -5.02 13.53
C PHE A 291 -4.68 -6.21 13.44
N PHE A 292 -5.06 -7.22 12.66
CA PHE A 292 -4.24 -8.37 12.33
C PHE A 292 -4.67 -8.85 10.96
N GLN A 293 -3.70 -9.28 10.15
CA GLN A 293 -3.96 -9.70 8.78
C GLN A 293 -4.89 -10.91 8.75
N VAL A 294 -5.89 -10.87 7.85
CA VAL A 294 -6.99 -11.85 7.88
C VAL A 294 -6.66 -13.16 7.18
N ASN A 295 -5.62 -13.18 6.33
CA ASN A 295 -5.20 -14.34 5.56
C ASN A 295 -3.75 -14.70 5.92
N PRO A 296 -3.52 -15.55 6.93
CA PRO A 296 -2.17 -15.84 7.44
C PRO A 296 -1.22 -16.42 6.38
N ASP A 297 -1.71 -17.30 5.51
CA ASP A 297 -0.90 -17.91 4.45
C ASP A 297 -0.35 -16.84 3.49
N GLN A 298 -1.22 -15.93 3.04
CA GLN A 298 -0.82 -14.85 2.13
C GLN A 298 -0.07 -13.71 2.85
N THR A 299 -0.29 -13.53 4.15
CA THR A 299 0.50 -12.59 4.96
C THR A 299 1.98 -12.98 4.94
N GLU A 300 2.27 -14.27 5.10
CA GLU A 300 3.64 -14.76 5.06
C GLU A 300 4.28 -14.56 3.67
N VAL A 301 3.51 -14.75 2.59
CA VAL A 301 3.97 -14.46 1.21
C VAL A 301 4.27 -12.97 1.03
N LEU A 302 3.34 -12.09 1.43
CA LEU A 302 3.47 -10.64 1.36
C LEU A 302 4.71 -10.15 2.12
N TYR A 303 4.89 -10.62 3.36
CA TYR A 303 5.97 -10.16 4.22
C TYR A 303 7.33 -10.70 3.78
N LYS A 304 7.40 -11.94 3.30
CA LYS A 304 8.63 -12.47 2.68
C LYS A 304 9.05 -11.64 1.47
N LYS A 305 8.10 -11.26 0.62
CA LYS A 305 8.39 -10.41 -0.54
C LYS A 305 8.84 -8.99 -0.11
N ALA A 306 8.20 -8.40 0.89
CA ALA A 306 8.64 -7.11 1.44
C ALA A 306 10.05 -7.18 2.04
N LEU A 307 10.38 -8.25 2.76
CA LEU A 307 11.72 -8.49 3.33
C LEU A 307 12.78 -8.72 2.23
N GLU A 308 12.42 -9.49 1.19
CA GLU A 308 13.25 -9.71 0.00
C GLU A 308 13.60 -8.38 -0.66
N TYR A 309 12.61 -7.51 -0.90
CA TYR A 309 12.81 -6.19 -1.50
C TYR A 309 13.57 -5.22 -0.59
N ALA A 310 13.41 -5.33 0.73
CA ALA A 310 14.19 -4.53 1.67
C ALA A 310 15.70 -4.81 1.54
N GLY A 311 16.07 -6.05 1.19
CA GLY A 311 17.45 -6.44 0.86
C GLY A 311 18.42 -6.19 2.02
N LEU A 312 18.00 -6.54 3.23
CA LEU A 312 18.72 -6.26 4.47
C LEU A 312 19.87 -7.25 4.69
N THR A 313 21.04 -6.77 5.11
CA THR A 313 22.24 -7.57 5.35
C THR A 313 22.70 -7.57 6.82
N GLY A 314 21.94 -6.92 7.71
CA GLY A 314 22.26 -6.76 9.14
C GLY A 314 22.88 -5.40 9.48
N ASN A 315 23.11 -4.52 8.50
CA ASN A 315 23.81 -3.24 8.72
C ASN A 315 22.89 -2.02 8.60
N GLU A 316 21.72 -2.22 8.00
CA GLU A 316 20.80 -1.16 7.62
C GLU A 316 19.98 -0.65 8.81
N VAL A 317 19.78 0.67 8.85
CA VAL A 317 18.71 1.28 9.65
C VAL A 317 17.44 1.34 8.81
N VAL A 318 16.33 0.86 9.35
CA VAL A 318 15.04 0.78 8.65
C VAL A 318 14.01 1.64 9.33
N PHE A 319 13.27 2.44 8.56
CA PHE A 319 12.02 3.06 9.04
C PHE A 319 10.84 2.25 8.52
N ASP A 320 9.95 1.85 9.42
CA ASP A 320 8.68 1.20 9.11
C ASP A 320 7.54 2.19 9.44
N ALA A 321 7.01 2.84 8.41
CA ALA A 321 5.92 3.80 8.54
C ALA A 321 4.56 3.11 8.49
N TYR A 322 3.66 3.53 9.38
CA TYR A 322 2.34 2.91 9.57
C TYR A 322 2.45 1.47 10.09
N CYS A 323 3.38 1.23 11.02
CA CYS A 323 3.79 -0.11 11.42
C CYS A 323 2.71 -0.91 12.17
N GLY A 324 1.59 -0.28 12.56
CA GLY A 324 0.51 -0.92 13.31
C GLY A 324 1.01 -1.55 14.60
N THR A 325 0.78 -2.85 14.78
CA THR A 325 1.27 -3.62 15.94
C THR A 325 2.69 -4.17 15.75
N GLY A 326 3.46 -3.60 14.84
CA GLY A 326 4.86 -3.94 14.56
C GLY A 326 5.05 -5.23 13.78
N THR A 327 4.02 -5.75 13.10
CA THR A 327 4.12 -7.07 12.45
C THR A 327 5.22 -7.11 11.38
N ILE A 328 5.32 -6.11 10.51
CA ILE A 328 6.40 -6.02 9.52
C ILE A 328 7.73 -5.66 10.21
N SER A 329 7.70 -4.71 11.15
CA SER A 329 8.88 -4.29 11.93
C SER A 329 9.66 -5.46 12.55
N LEU A 330 8.97 -6.44 13.16
CA LEU A 330 9.61 -7.60 13.77
C LEU A 330 10.27 -8.53 12.73
N PHE A 331 9.68 -8.65 11.53
CA PHE A 331 10.32 -9.41 10.46
C PHE A 331 11.57 -8.71 9.93
N LEU A 332 11.51 -7.39 9.76
CA LEU A 332 12.65 -6.58 9.33
C LEU A 332 13.79 -6.63 10.35
N SER A 333 13.46 -6.65 11.65
CA SER A 333 14.44 -6.57 12.73
C SER A 333 15.39 -7.78 12.77
N LYS A 334 14.97 -8.93 12.22
CA LYS A 334 15.82 -10.13 12.10
C LYS A 334 17.08 -9.88 11.27
N ASN A 335 16.98 -9.03 10.25
CA ASN A 335 18.06 -8.79 9.30
C ASN A 335 18.47 -7.31 9.23
N ALA A 336 17.92 -6.44 10.09
CA ALA A 336 18.31 -5.04 10.19
C ALA A 336 19.26 -4.80 11.37
N LYS A 337 20.03 -3.73 11.31
CA LYS A 337 20.78 -3.23 12.47
C LYS A 337 19.83 -2.63 13.51
N LYS A 338 18.87 -1.83 13.05
CA LYS A 338 17.88 -1.13 13.87
C LYS A 338 16.62 -0.87 13.05
N VAL A 339 15.45 -1.05 13.65
CA VAL A 339 14.15 -0.71 13.05
C VAL A 339 13.46 0.35 13.90
N TYR A 340 12.94 1.39 13.25
CA TYR A 340 12.05 2.38 13.85
C TYR A 340 10.66 2.25 13.25
N GLY A 341 9.70 1.77 14.04
CA GLY A 341 8.29 1.70 13.68
C GLY A 341 7.53 2.95 14.13
N VAL A 342 6.74 3.54 13.24
CA VAL A 342 5.89 4.70 13.56
C VAL A 342 4.43 4.41 13.28
N GLU A 343 3.56 4.65 14.26
CA GLU A 343 2.11 4.43 14.17
C GLU A 343 1.34 5.47 15.01
N ILE A 344 0.22 5.97 14.48
CA ILE A 344 -0.58 7.02 15.13
C ILE A 344 -1.44 6.47 16.28
N VAL A 345 -1.81 5.19 16.22
CA VAL A 345 -2.65 4.51 17.21
C VAL A 345 -1.80 4.05 18.39
N ALA A 346 -1.82 4.79 19.49
CA ALA A 346 -1.05 4.46 20.70
C ALA A 346 -1.26 3.01 21.20
N PRO A 347 -2.49 2.45 21.27
CA PRO A 347 -2.70 1.04 21.63
C PRO A 347 -1.99 0.05 20.70
N ALA A 348 -1.78 0.39 19.42
CA ALA A 348 -1.06 -0.49 18.49
C ALA A 348 0.44 -0.50 18.79
N ILE A 349 1.03 0.64 19.13
CA ILE A 349 2.44 0.76 19.56
C ILE A 349 2.69 0.04 20.89
N GLU A 350 1.78 0.14 21.86
CA GLU A 350 1.92 -0.62 23.10
C GLU A 350 1.91 -2.14 22.84
N ASN A 351 1.04 -2.61 21.94
CA ASN A 351 1.08 -3.99 21.49
C ASN A 351 2.38 -4.33 20.75
N ALA A 352 2.90 -3.42 19.90
CA ALA A 352 4.15 -3.63 19.18
C ALA A 352 5.35 -3.82 20.13
N LYS A 353 5.43 -3.01 21.20
CA LYS A 353 6.44 -3.15 22.26
C LYS A 353 6.32 -4.48 22.99
N ILE A 354 5.10 -4.89 23.36
CA ILE A 354 4.85 -6.19 24.01
C ILE A 354 5.29 -7.32 23.08
N ASN A 355 4.88 -7.28 21.81
CA ASN A 355 5.26 -8.29 20.82
C ASN A 355 6.78 -8.35 20.64
N ALA A 356 7.48 -7.22 20.61
CA ALA A 356 8.94 -7.20 20.51
C ALA A 356 9.61 -7.88 21.70
N VAL A 357 9.18 -7.55 22.91
CA VAL A 357 9.69 -8.17 24.15
C VAL A 357 9.40 -9.66 24.18
N GLU A 358 8.16 -10.09 23.89
CA GLU A 358 7.79 -11.50 23.90
C GLU A 358 8.55 -12.32 22.84
N ASN A 359 8.92 -11.71 21.71
CA ASN A 359 9.72 -12.34 20.67
C ASN A 359 11.24 -12.13 20.82
N GLY A 360 11.72 -11.51 21.90
CA GLY A 360 13.15 -11.29 22.14
C GLY A 360 13.81 -10.34 21.14
N VAL A 361 13.06 -9.40 20.57
CA VAL A 361 13.55 -8.39 19.64
C VAL A 361 13.92 -7.12 20.42
N ASP A 362 15.21 -6.79 20.44
CA ASP A 362 15.78 -5.63 21.15
C ASP A 362 16.16 -4.46 20.22
N ASN A 363 16.31 -4.73 18.93
CA ASN A 363 16.71 -3.78 17.89
C ASN A 363 15.52 -3.13 17.15
N ALA A 364 14.30 -3.23 17.67
CA ALA A 364 13.12 -2.52 17.16
C ALA A 364 12.61 -1.48 18.17
N GLU A 365 12.35 -0.26 17.71
CA GLU A 365 11.85 0.84 18.51
C GLU A 365 10.56 1.40 17.92
N PHE A 366 9.56 1.61 18.77
CA PHE A 366 8.20 1.95 18.36
C PHE A 366 7.79 3.32 18.89
N ILE A 367 7.41 4.22 17.99
CA ILE A 367 7.11 5.62 18.28
C ILE A 367 5.65 5.91 17.93
N VAL A 368 4.93 6.50 18.88
CA VAL A 368 3.55 6.95 18.67
C VAL A 368 3.56 8.30 17.95
N GLY A 369 2.90 8.38 16.79
CA GLY A 369 2.63 9.64 16.11
C GLY A 369 2.33 9.47 14.62
N GLU A 370 1.97 10.58 13.98
CA GLU A 370 1.80 10.63 12.53
C GLU A 370 3.16 10.43 11.84
N ALA A 371 3.26 9.45 10.93
CA ALA A 371 4.48 9.19 10.16
C ALA A 371 4.94 10.44 9.39
N GLU A 372 3.98 11.21 8.90
CA GLU A 372 4.13 12.49 8.22
C GLU A 372 4.77 13.60 9.08
N LYS A 373 4.88 13.41 10.40
CA LYS A 373 5.49 14.37 11.34
C LYS A 373 6.70 13.79 12.05
N VAL A 374 6.59 12.55 12.53
CA VAL A 374 7.63 11.88 13.31
C VAL A 374 8.86 11.59 12.46
N ILE A 375 8.69 11.03 11.25
CA ILE A 375 9.82 10.70 10.37
C ILE A 375 10.60 11.97 9.95
N PRO A 376 9.95 13.06 9.47
CA PRO A 376 10.65 14.31 9.22
C PRO A 376 11.39 14.85 10.45
N TYR A 377 10.77 14.80 11.63
CA TYR A 377 11.40 15.23 12.87
C TYR A 377 12.65 14.40 13.22
N MET A 378 12.60 13.08 13.03
CA MET A 378 13.75 12.19 13.23
C MET A 378 14.90 12.52 12.27
N ILE A 379 14.58 12.79 10.99
CA ILE A 379 15.56 13.21 9.98
C ILE A 379 16.23 14.53 10.39
N ASP A 380 15.45 15.52 10.84
CA ASP A 380 16.00 16.80 11.29
C ASP A 380 16.85 16.67 12.58
N LYS A 381 16.65 15.60 13.36
CA LYS A 381 17.51 15.23 14.50
C LYS A 381 18.74 14.41 14.11
N GLY A 382 18.95 14.14 12.82
CA GLY A 382 20.10 13.42 12.31
C GLY A 382 19.95 11.89 12.32
N VAL A 383 18.74 11.37 12.46
CA VAL A 383 18.46 9.93 12.29
C VAL A 383 18.09 9.66 10.83
N TYR A 384 18.86 8.79 10.17
CA TYR A 384 18.67 8.46 8.77
C TYR A 384 18.46 6.96 8.59
N ALA A 385 17.62 6.58 7.62
CA ALA A 385 17.38 5.20 7.24
C ALA A 385 18.08 4.86 5.90
N ASP A 386 18.61 3.64 5.81
CA ASP A 386 19.05 3.05 4.54
C ASP A 386 17.87 2.54 3.71
N VAL A 387 16.82 2.07 4.39
CA VAL A 387 15.61 1.48 3.81
C VAL A 387 14.38 2.06 4.49
N VAL A 388 13.36 2.39 3.71
CA VAL A 388 12.04 2.77 4.24
C VAL A 388 11.00 1.76 3.77
N VAL A 389 10.22 1.22 4.69
CA VAL A 389 9.05 0.41 4.40
C VAL A 389 7.80 1.22 4.74
N VAL A 390 6.82 1.24 3.85
CA VAL A 390 5.52 1.90 4.07
C VAL A 390 4.39 0.93 3.81
N ASP A 391 3.43 0.85 4.73
CA ASP A 391 2.16 0.11 4.56
C ASP A 391 0.96 1.03 4.93
N PRO A 392 0.68 2.07 4.12
CA PRO A 392 -0.28 3.08 4.46
C PRO A 392 -1.73 2.57 4.41
N PRO A 393 -2.67 3.29 5.07
CA PRO A 393 -4.10 3.06 4.87
C PRO A 393 -4.52 3.28 3.41
N ARG A 394 -5.75 2.88 3.04
CA ARG A 394 -6.30 3.00 1.66
C ARG A 394 -6.12 4.37 0.99
N LYS A 395 -6.02 5.45 1.75
CA LYS A 395 -5.77 6.81 1.23
C LYS A 395 -4.34 7.02 0.67
N GLY A 396 -3.43 6.07 0.86
CA GLY A 396 -2.01 6.16 0.56
C GLY A 396 -1.21 6.95 1.60
N CYS A 397 0.04 7.24 1.29
CA CYS A 397 0.94 8.04 2.12
C CYS A 397 0.51 9.51 2.12
N GLY A 398 0.77 10.21 3.22
CA GLY A 398 0.75 11.66 3.25
C GLY A 398 1.88 12.26 2.41
N LYS A 399 1.65 13.45 1.85
CA LYS A 399 2.62 14.12 0.95
C LYS A 399 3.91 14.44 1.68
N GLU A 400 3.82 14.89 2.93
CA GLU A 400 4.93 15.26 3.79
C GLU A 400 5.86 14.06 4.04
N LEU A 401 5.30 12.85 4.18
CA LEU A 401 6.10 11.63 4.30
C LEU A 401 6.86 11.32 3.01
N LEU A 402 6.20 11.40 1.85
CA LEU A 402 6.84 11.15 0.55
C LEU A 402 7.97 12.15 0.29
N GLU A 403 7.76 13.43 0.59
CA GLU A 403 8.77 14.49 0.49
C GLU A 403 9.95 14.24 1.44
N ALA A 404 9.69 13.79 2.67
CA ALA A 404 10.72 13.45 3.63
C ALA A 404 11.55 12.24 3.19
N ILE A 405 10.92 11.21 2.61
CA ILE A 405 11.61 10.09 1.97
C ILE A 405 12.50 10.61 0.84
N GLY A 406 11.98 11.45 -0.06
CA GLY A 406 12.77 12.08 -1.13
C GLY A 406 13.99 12.85 -0.61
N LYS A 407 13.81 13.70 0.41
CA LYS A 407 14.87 14.49 1.05
C LYS A 407 15.94 13.61 1.70
N MET A 408 15.53 12.52 2.35
CA MET A 408 16.45 11.57 2.98
C MET A 408 17.18 10.70 1.95
N SER A 409 16.55 10.46 0.80
CA SER A 409 17.05 9.63 -0.30
C SER A 409 17.57 8.24 0.16
N PRO A 410 16.81 7.46 0.98
CA PRO A 410 17.18 6.08 1.30
C PRO A 410 17.42 5.28 0.04
N LYS A 411 18.36 4.33 0.10
CA LYS A 411 18.77 3.51 -1.06
C LYS A 411 17.59 2.72 -1.62
N ARG A 412 16.69 2.25 -0.76
CA ARG A 412 15.51 1.47 -1.12
C ARG A 412 14.27 1.97 -0.38
N VAL A 413 13.14 1.93 -1.08
CA VAL A 413 11.82 2.08 -0.48
C VAL A 413 11.00 0.85 -0.86
N VAL A 414 10.41 0.19 0.13
CA VAL A 414 9.47 -0.91 -0.08
C VAL A 414 8.07 -0.39 0.23
N TYR A 415 7.21 -0.35 -0.78
CA TYR A 415 5.84 0.12 -0.62
C TYR A 415 4.88 -1.08 -0.66
N VAL A 416 4.19 -1.33 0.45
CA VAL A 416 3.08 -2.28 0.55
C VAL A 416 1.76 -1.52 0.43
N SER A 417 0.83 -1.96 -0.41
CA SER A 417 -0.42 -1.24 -0.63
C SER A 417 -1.62 -2.15 -0.90
N CYS A 418 -2.74 -1.81 -0.27
CA CYS A 418 -4.04 -2.43 -0.48
C CYS A 418 -4.92 -1.76 -1.55
N ASP A 419 -4.47 -0.62 -2.11
CA ASP A 419 -5.19 0.11 -3.16
C ASP A 419 -4.24 0.54 -4.30
N PRO A 420 -4.32 -0.11 -5.47
CA PRO A 420 -3.49 0.23 -6.63
C PRO A 420 -3.63 1.68 -7.11
N SER A 421 -4.75 2.34 -6.83
CA SER A 421 -5.03 3.70 -7.31
C SER A 421 -4.22 4.73 -6.54
N THR A 422 -4.20 4.63 -5.21
CA THR A 422 -3.40 5.52 -4.37
C THR A 422 -1.93 5.14 -4.41
N LEU A 423 -1.60 3.85 -4.56
CA LEU A 423 -0.25 3.41 -4.90
C LEU A 423 0.27 4.12 -6.15
N ALA A 424 -0.47 4.07 -7.27
CA ALA A 424 -0.04 4.68 -8.52
C ALA A 424 0.20 6.20 -8.41
N ARG A 425 -0.63 6.90 -7.62
CA ARG A 425 -0.43 8.32 -7.30
C ARG A 425 0.89 8.53 -6.55
N ASP A 426 1.14 7.76 -5.51
CA ASP A 426 2.30 7.95 -4.64
C ASP A 426 3.61 7.57 -5.34
N LEU A 427 3.59 6.51 -6.15
CA LEU A 427 4.73 6.13 -6.99
C LEU A 427 5.09 7.22 -8.01
N CYS A 428 4.11 7.95 -8.55
CA CYS A 428 4.40 9.11 -9.40
C CYS A 428 5.20 10.18 -8.64
N VAL A 429 4.81 10.47 -7.39
CA VAL A 429 5.52 11.44 -6.55
C VAL A 429 6.93 10.96 -6.24
N LEU A 430 7.11 9.70 -5.84
CA LEU A 430 8.44 9.14 -5.54
C LEU A 430 9.34 9.11 -6.78
N ARG A 431 8.79 8.82 -7.96
CA ARG A 431 9.52 8.90 -9.23
C ARG A 431 10.01 10.31 -9.51
N ASP A 432 9.15 11.32 -9.31
CA ASP A 432 9.51 12.73 -9.49
C ASP A 432 10.58 13.18 -8.46
N LEU A 433 10.66 12.49 -7.31
CA LEU A 433 11.68 12.66 -6.28
C LEU A 433 12.96 11.83 -6.50
N GLY A 434 13.12 11.16 -7.66
CA GLY A 434 14.38 10.51 -8.05
C GLY A 434 14.43 8.99 -7.91
N TYR A 435 13.31 8.34 -7.55
CA TYR A 435 13.24 6.88 -7.47
C TYR A 435 12.94 6.23 -8.82
N SER A 436 13.60 5.09 -9.11
CA SER A 436 13.09 4.11 -10.07
C SER A 436 12.12 3.16 -9.38
N ILE A 437 11.13 2.71 -10.15
CA ILE A 437 10.21 1.66 -9.75
C ILE A 437 10.74 0.39 -10.42
N ASP A 438 11.38 -0.47 -9.65
CA ASP A 438 12.15 -1.58 -10.22
C ASP A 438 11.26 -2.81 -10.43
N GLU A 439 10.43 -3.14 -9.44
CA GLU A 439 9.56 -4.32 -9.50
C GLU A 439 8.25 -4.07 -8.77
N VAL A 440 7.15 -4.58 -9.35
CA VAL A 440 5.80 -4.50 -8.78
C VAL A 440 5.24 -5.92 -8.69
N GLN A 441 5.00 -6.38 -7.46
CA GLN A 441 4.48 -7.71 -7.17
C GLN A 441 3.08 -7.64 -6.55
N PRO A 442 2.02 -7.92 -7.31
CA PRO A 442 0.69 -8.12 -6.76
C PRO A 442 0.63 -9.41 -5.92
N VAL A 443 -0.16 -9.41 -4.86
CA VAL A 443 -0.39 -10.56 -3.96
C VAL A 443 -1.89 -10.71 -3.71
N ASP A 444 -2.40 -11.93 -3.86
CA ASP A 444 -3.80 -12.25 -3.63
C ASP A 444 -4.09 -12.50 -2.15
N MET A 445 -4.11 -11.43 -1.36
CA MET A 445 -4.47 -11.49 0.05
C MET A 445 -5.94 -11.87 0.30
N PHE A 446 -6.81 -11.64 -0.70
CA PHE A 446 -8.25 -11.82 -0.59
C PHE A 446 -8.83 -12.56 -1.81
N PRO A 447 -8.61 -13.87 -1.91
CA PRO A 447 -9.20 -14.69 -2.97
C PRO A 447 -10.71 -14.47 -3.10
N HIS A 448 -11.24 -14.60 -4.31
CA HIS A 448 -12.66 -14.42 -4.61
C HIS A 448 -13.24 -13.02 -4.41
N SER A 449 -12.41 -12.05 -4.06
CA SER A 449 -12.73 -10.62 -4.07
C SER A 449 -11.88 -9.88 -5.10
N SER A 450 -12.31 -8.67 -5.46
CA SER A 450 -11.54 -7.79 -6.34
C SER A 450 -10.34 -7.13 -5.66
N HIS A 451 -10.16 -7.27 -4.35
CA HIS A 451 -9.03 -6.65 -3.64
C HIS A 451 -7.71 -7.31 -4.03
N VAL A 452 -6.65 -6.50 -4.11
CA VAL A 452 -5.29 -6.93 -4.42
C VAL A 452 -4.35 -6.13 -3.53
N GLU A 453 -3.44 -6.82 -2.85
CA GLU A 453 -2.31 -6.21 -2.17
C GLU A 453 -1.16 -6.12 -3.17
N THR A 454 -0.25 -5.16 -3.02
CA THR A 454 0.88 -4.99 -3.91
C THR A 454 2.12 -4.59 -3.12
N VAL A 455 3.25 -5.25 -3.40
CA VAL A 455 4.56 -4.86 -2.88
C VAL A 455 5.36 -4.26 -4.03
N VAL A 456 5.96 -3.10 -3.82
CA VAL A 456 6.77 -2.40 -4.82
C VAL A 456 8.16 -2.15 -4.28
N LEU A 457 9.16 -2.52 -5.07
CA LEU A 457 10.55 -2.14 -4.85
C LEU A 457 10.82 -0.84 -5.61
N LEU A 458 11.24 0.18 -4.86
CA LEU A 458 11.85 1.36 -5.44
C LEU A 458 13.30 1.46 -5.01
N SER A 459 14.17 1.81 -5.96
CA SER A 459 15.56 2.18 -5.65
C SER A 459 15.81 3.63 -6.01
N HIS A 460 16.63 4.29 -5.20
CA HIS A 460 17.06 5.64 -5.55
C HIS A 460 18.12 5.54 -6.64
N LYS A 461 17.87 6.16 -7.80
CA LYS A 461 18.89 6.24 -8.85
C LYS A 461 20.06 7.04 -8.29
N LYS A 462 21.16 6.37 -7.91
CA LYS A 462 22.44 7.08 -7.87
C LYS A 462 22.69 7.53 -9.32
N ALA A 463 23.15 8.77 -9.50
CA ALA A 463 23.75 9.12 -10.77
C ALA A 463 24.89 8.12 -11.00
N ASP A 464 24.72 7.20 -11.95
CA ASP A 464 25.80 6.32 -12.36
C ASP A 464 26.98 7.21 -12.74
N THR A 465 28.10 7.06 -12.04
CA THR A 465 29.35 7.76 -12.36
C THR A 465 29.93 7.31 -13.71
N HIS A 466 29.32 6.30 -14.35
CA HIS A 466 29.79 5.71 -15.58
C HIS A 466 28.61 5.40 -16.51
N ILE A 467 28.64 5.97 -17.70
CA ILE A 467 27.77 5.59 -18.81
C ILE A 467 28.50 4.48 -19.57
N ASN A 468 27.97 3.25 -19.54
CA ASN A 468 28.45 2.18 -20.39
C ASN A 468 27.88 2.35 -21.81
N VAL A 469 28.72 2.83 -22.72
CA VAL A 469 28.40 2.88 -24.17
C VAL A 469 29.11 1.70 -24.83
N ASN A 470 28.33 0.72 -25.29
CA ASN A 470 28.85 -0.34 -26.16
C ASN A 470 28.93 0.19 -27.59
N VAL A 471 30.15 0.28 -28.13
CA VAL A 471 30.41 0.71 -29.51
C VAL A 471 30.97 -0.49 -30.27
N GLU A 472 30.29 -0.90 -31.34
CA GLU A 472 30.80 -1.93 -32.26
C GLU A 472 31.60 -1.29 -33.40
N PHE A 473 32.86 -1.70 -33.53
CA PHE A 473 33.78 -1.23 -34.57
C PHE A 473 33.83 -2.19 -35.76
N GLY A 474 33.74 -1.68 -36.98
CA GLY A 474 33.82 -2.50 -38.20
C GLY A 474 33.32 -1.77 -39.45
N ASN A 475 33.39 -2.45 -40.60
CA ASN A 475 32.89 -1.93 -41.88
C ASN A 475 31.54 -2.60 -42.20
N GLY A 476 30.44 -1.82 -42.17
CA GLY A 476 29.07 -2.25 -42.45
C GLY A 476 28.05 -1.25 -41.90
N ASP A 477 26.81 -1.31 -42.38
CA ASP A 477 25.75 -0.40 -41.91
C ASP A 477 25.52 -0.55 -40.39
N GLY A 478 25.62 0.57 -39.68
CA GLY A 478 25.51 0.63 -38.22
C GLY A 478 26.82 0.49 -37.44
N LYS A 479 27.96 0.27 -38.10
CA LYS A 479 29.29 0.16 -37.44
C LYS A 479 30.16 1.39 -37.69
N ILE A 480 30.98 1.76 -36.70
CA ILE A 480 31.90 2.89 -36.84
C ILE A 480 33.17 2.43 -37.58
N PRO A 481 33.49 2.98 -38.76
CA PRO A 481 34.70 2.61 -39.50
C PRO A 481 35.95 3.12 -38.76
N VAL A 482 36.85 2.21 -38.41
CA VAL A 482 38.06 2.50 -37.61
C VAL A 482 38.96 3.54 -38.28
N GLY A 483 38.99 3.60 -39.62
CA GLY A 483 39.77 4.58 -40.39
C GLY A 483 39.30 6.04 -40.22
N LYS A 484 38.00 6.28 -40.03
CA LYS A 484 37.45 7.63 -39.82
C LYS A 484 37.67 8.17 -38.41
N ILE A 485 38.05 7.30 -37.46
CA ILE A 485 38.35 7.67 -36.07
C ILE A 485 39.73 8.31 -36.00
N ALA A 486 40.71 7.82 -36.77
CA ALA A 486 42.05 8.42 -36.83
C ALA A 486 42.02 9.82 -37.45
N GLU A 487 41.29 10.01 -38.56
CA GLU A 487 41.11 11.32 -39.19
C GLU A 487 40.37 12.32 -38.28
N LYS A 488 39.30 11.88 -37.60
CA LYS A 488 38.59 12.73 -36.63
C LYS A 488 39.38 13.01 -35.35
N ALA A 489 40.24 12.09 -34.92
CA ALA A 489 41.11 12.29 -33.76
C ALA A 489 42.26 13.27 -34.06
N GLU A 490 42.73 13.34 -35.31
CA GLU A 490 43.67 14.38 -35.76
C GLU A 490 43.01 15.76 -35.90
N GLU A 491 41.74 15.82 -36.32
CA GLU A 491 40.94 17.06 -36.32
C GLU A 491 40.57 17.53 -34.90
N TYR A 492 40.39 16.61 -33.95
CA TYR A 492 39.99 16.90 -32.58
C TYR A 492 41.20 16.95 -31.64
N LYS A 493 42.07 17.96 -31.82
CA LYS A 493 42.93 18.41 -30.71
C LYS A 493 42.08 19.22 -29.74
N PRO A 494 41.81 18.76 -28.50
CA PRO A 494 41.20 19.61 -27.51
C PRO A 494 42.11 20.82 -27.29
N SER A 495 41.60 22.03 -27.48
CA SER A 495 42.32 23.25 -27.09
C SER A 495 42.67 23.15 -25.60
N GLU A 496 43.93 23.35 -25.24
CA GLU A 496 44.40 23.37 -23.86
C GLU A 496 43.47 24.25 -23.00
N ARG A 497 43.00 23.72 -21.86
CA ARG A 497 42.20 24.50 -20.92
C ARG A 497 43.08 25.61 -20.34
N VAL A 498 42.75 26.85 -20.66
CA VAL A 498 43.47 28.04 -20.20
C VAL A 498 43.32 28.17 -18.68
N THR A 499 44.41 27.96 -17.96
CA THR A 499 44.44 28.02 -16.50
C THR A 499 44.62 29.46 -15.99
N TYR A 500 44.32 29.70 -14.70
CA TYR A 500 44.62 31.01 -14.09
C TYR A 500 46.11 31.34 -14.10
N LYS A 501 46.98 30.33 -14.03
CA LYS A 501 48.43 30.52 -14.12
C LYS A 501 48.86 31.08 -15.49
N MET A 502 48.27 30.59 -16.58
CA MET A 502 48.54 31.10 -17.93
C MET A 502 48.10 32.56 -18.09
N ILE A 503 46.98 32.93 -17.48
CA ILE A 503 46.51 34.33 -17.45
C ILE A 503 47.47 35.21 -16.64
N GLN A 504 47.96 34.72 -15.51
CA GLN A 504 48.94 35.45 -14.68
C GLN A 504 50.27 35.66 -15.42
N GLU A 505 50.79 34.62 -16.07
CA GLU A 505 52.05 34.67 -16.84
C GLU A 505 51.94 35.61 -18.05
N TYR A 506 50.80 35.63 -18.75
CA TYR A 506 50.56 36.57 -19.84
C TYR A 506 50.54 38.02 -19.35
N VAL A 507 49.83 38.30 -18.25
CA VAL A 507 49.73 39.66 -17.70
C VAL A 507 51.09 40.13 -17.17
N GLU A 508 51.83 39.26 -16.48
CA GLU A 508 53.18 39.58 -15.99
C GLU A 508 54.15 39.82 -17.14
N GLY A 509 54.12 39.00 -18.19
CA GLY A 509 54.99 39.13 -19.36
C GLY A 509 54.70 40.36 -20.22
N LYS A 510 53.43 40.75 -20.38
CA LYS A 510 53.02 41.85 -21.26
C LYS A 510 52.93 43.21 -20.55
N TYR A 511 52.48 43.23 -19.29
CA TYR A 511 52.21 44.46 -18.55
C TYR A 511 53.18 44.68 -17.37
N GLY A 512 54.06 43.72 -17.07
CA GLY A 512 55.14 43.88 -16.09
C GLY A 512 54.70 43.85 -14.62
N PHE A 513 53.45 43.48 -14.32
CA PHE A 513 52.94 43.34 -12.96
C PHE A 513 52.14 42.06 -12.75
N LYS A 514 52.10 41.58 -11.49
CA LYS A 514 51.37 40.37 -11.09
C LYS A 514 49.91 40.67 -10.77
N VAL A 515 49.03 39.77 -11.20
CA VAL A 515 47.60 39.76 -10.85
C VAL A 515 47.26 38.55 -9.99
N HIS A 516 46.44 38.75 -8.96
CA HIS A 516 46.02 37.67 -8.07
C HIS A 516 44.89 36.85 -8.72
N THR A 517 44.83 35.55 -8.45
CA THR A 517 43.79 34.63 -8.98
C THR A 517 42.37 35.11 -8.67
N ALA A 518 42.19 35.77 -7.53
CA ALA A 518 40.94 36.40 -7.14
C ALA A 518 40.49 37.56 -8.04
N TYR A 519 41.42 38.40 -8.53
CA TYR A 519 41.07 39.47 -9.47
C TYR A 519 40.66 38.89 -10.82
N ILE A 520 41.29 37.78 -11.23
CA ILE A 520 40.90 37.05 -12.45
C ILE A 520 39.49 36.46 -12.28
N ALA A 521 39.21 35.86 -11.12
CA ALA A 521 37.89 35.31 -10.81
C ALA A 521 36.79 36.39 -10.78
N GLU A 522 37.09 37.57 -10.22
CA GLU A 522 36.19 38.72 -10.17
C GLU A 522 35.87 39.24 -11.58
N VAL A 523 36.90 39.49 -12.41
CA VAL A 523 36.71 39.96 -13.80
C VAL A 523 35.99 38.91 -14.66
N LYS A 524 36.26 37.60 -14.46
CA LYS A 524 35.51 36.54 -15.15
C LYS A 524 34.04 36.51 -14.75
N ARG A 525 33.73 36.75 -13.47
CA ARG A 525 32.36 36.80 -12.94
C ARG A 525 31.59 38.00 -13.53
N ASP A 526 32.24 39.17 -13.61
CA ASP A 526 31.65 40.37 -14.22
C ASP A 526 31.35 40.20 -15.71
N LEU A 527 32.10 39.33 -16.40
CA LEU A 527 31.91 39.00 -17.82
C LEU A 527 30.98 37.80 -18.05
N GLY A 528 30.38 37.23 -16.99
CA GLY A 528 29.42 36.12 -17.10
C GLY A 528 30.05 34.77 -17.50
N LEU A 529 31.37 34.60 -17.34
CA LEU A 529 32.05 33.37 -17.73
C LEU A 529 31.85 32.23 -16.71
N ARG A 530 31.70 31.00 -17.21
CA ARG A 530 31.61 29.80 -16.37
C ARG A 530 32.92 29.62 -15.57
N MET A 531 32.77 29.56 -14.26
CA MET A 531 33.84 29.23 -13.32
C MET A 531 33.91 27.71 -13.19
N TYR A 532 35.10 27.12 -13.34
CA TYR A 532 35.32 25.71 -13.04
C TYR A 532 35.79 25.57 -11.59
N ASP A 533 35.28 24.57 -10.87
CA ASP A 533 35.70 24.26 -9.50
C ASP A 533 37.20 23.97 -9.48
N ALA A 534 37.95 24.77 -8.73
CA ALA A 534 39.35 24.50 -8.44
C ALA A 534 39.40 23.59 -7.19
N PRO A 535 39.95 22.36 -7.27
CA PRO A 535 40.01 21.42 -6.14
C PRO A 535 41.00 21.83 -5.04
N ASN A 536 41.67 22.98 -5.17
CA ASN A 536 42.50 23.54 -4.11
C ASN A 536 41.76 24.70 -3.46
N SER A 537 41.11 24.41 -2.32
CA SER A 537 40.65 25.39 -1.35
C SER A 537 41.80 26.34 -1.04
N VAL A 538 41.67 27.60 -1.48
CA VAL A 538 42.62 28.65 -1.14
C VAL A 538 42.39 28.99 0.33
N GLU A 539 43.46 28.88 1.12
CA GLU A 539 43.54 29.31 2.52
C GLU A 539 42.78 30.62 2.78
N GLU A 540 42.06 30.65 3.89
CA GLU A 540 41.37 31.85 4.41
C GLU A 540 42.32 33.04 4.47
N LEU A 541 42.17 33.97 3.53
CA LEU A 541 42.91 35.23 3.51
C LEU A 541 42.19 36.26 4.39
N LYS A 542 42.77 36.47 5.58
CA LYS A 542 42.60 37.67 6.41
C LYS A 542 43.02 38.92 5.62
N ASN A 543 42.07 39.68 5.08
CA ASN A 543 42.06 41.16 4.94
C ASN A 543 40.95 41.62 3.98
N SER A 544 40.31 42.75 4.27
CA SER A 544 39.31 43.39 3.40
C SER A 544 39.95 43.75 2.04
N ARG A 545 39.42 43.21 0.94
CA ARG A 545 39.99 43.45 -0.40
C ARG A 545 39.58 44.81 -0.96
N ASN A 546 40.57 45.51 -1.52
CA ASN A 546 40.34 46.52 -2.56
C ASN A 546 40.05 45.81 -3.89
N HIS A 547 39.04 46.30 -4.63
CA HIS A 547 38.76 45.90 -6.00
C HIS A 547 39.99 46.06 -6.91
N PRO A 548 40.15 45.25 -7.97
CA PRO A 548 41.24 45.42 -8.92
C PRO A 548 41.20 46.84 -9.51
N THR A 549 42.37 47.47 -9.63
CA THR A 549 42.47 48.77 -10.30
C THR A 549 42.02 48.64 -11.76
N PRO A 550 41.49 49.71 -12.40
CA PRO A 550 41.04 49.66 -13.80
C PRO A 550 42.10 49.09 -14.76
N GLU A 551 43.36 49.45 -14.54
CA GLU A 551 44.51 48.94 -15.29
C GLU A 551 44.66 47.40 -15.21
N LYS A 552 44.44 46.81 -14.02
CA LYS A 552 44.48 45.36 -13.84
C LYS A 552 43.28 44.66 -14.48
N VAL A 553 42.10 45.29 -14.45
CA VAL A 553 40.90 44.76 -15.12
C VAL A 553 41.12 44.70 -16.63
N GLU A 554 41.71 45.74 -17.20
CA GLU A 554 41.98 45.83 -18.64
C GLU A 554 43.03 44.80 -19.08
N ALA A 555 44.10 44.64 -18.31
CA ALA A 555 45.12 43.61 -18.56
C ALA A 555 44.55 42.18 -18.48
N ILE A 556 43.65 41.91 -17.53
CA ILE A 556 42.96 40.61 -17.43
C ILE A 556 42.02 40.40 -18.63
N LYS A 557 41.27 41.41 -19.05
CA LYS A 557 40.40 41.33 -20.24
C LYS A 557 41.21 41.08 -21.51
N ASP A 558 42.36 41.72 -21.66
CA ASP A 558 43.27 41.49 -22.79
C ASP A 558 43.79 40.04 -22.80
N ALA A 559 44.17 39.50 -21.65
CA ALA A 559 44.56 38.10 -21.51
C ALA A 559 43.42 37.15 -21.88
N LEU A 560 42.19 37.42 -21.43
CA LEU A 560 41.02 36.61 -21.76
C LEU A 560 40.72 36.63 -23.26
N LYS A 561 40.88 37.77 -23.94
CA LYS A 561 40.76 37.87 -25.41
C LYS A 561 41.86 37.10 -26.13
N TYR A 562 43.11 37.22 -25.65
CA TYR A 562 44.26 36.50 -26.21
C TYR A 562 44.04 34.98 -26.17
N PHE A 563 43.44 34.49 -25.09
CA PHE A 563 43.11 33.07 -24.90
C PHE A 563 41.74 32.66 -25.46
N ALA A 564 41.07 33.53 -26.23
CA ALA A 564 39.74 33.29 -26.82
C ALA A 564 38.66 32.86 -25.82
N LEU A 565 38.73 33.38 -24.58
CA LEU A 565 37.77 33.12 -23.52
C LEU A 565 36.62 34.15 -23.48
N ILE A 566 36.78 35.31 -24.11
CA ILE A 566 35.77 36.36 -24.30
C ILE A 566 35.82 36.96 -25.69
#